data_AF-A0AAW0U1H6-F1
#
_entry.id   AF-A0AAW0U1H6-F1
#
_cell.length_a   1.000
_cell.length_b   1.000
_cell.length_c   1.000
_cell.angle_alpha   90.00
_cell.angle_beta   90.00
_cell.angle_gamma   90.00
#
_symmetry.space_group_name_H-M   'P 1'
#
loop_
_entity.id
_entity.type
_entity.pdbx_description
1 polymer ?
#
loop_
_entity_poly.entity_id
_entity_poly.type
_entity_poly.pdbx_seq_one_letter_code
_entity_poly.pdbx_strand_id
1 'polypeptide(L)'
;MDNDEDSFSDEFDDGLQLDDDLLIADDEISPRRMSRSLIPEEIEDEVVGVAVFTDEFRSRYGRCVPLFYQGSFSEALNHSVLLPAMDKMLLAVYLHHGGSIQSNIFNSQVLCNETVVEFLAVNFVLWGWDLTHKKNKDTVMKLFVQCRIINNEIVEDLSMEKLPALLIINLNIKEHIEIIATMYGNNTVDEVMDVMLRESKKFEEQRSRMNVSL
;
A
#
# COMPACT_ATOMS: atom_id res chain seq x y z
N MET A 1 6.39 -19.98 -80.32
CA MET A 1 7.51 -20.09 -79.35
C MET A 1 8.11 -18.68 -79.29
N ASP A 2 7.41 -17.69 -78.76
CA ASP A 2 6.84 -17.58 -77.40
C ASP A 2 7.93 -17.90 -76.38
N ASN A 3 8.64 -16.90 -75.86
CA ASN A 3 8.19 -16.10 -74.72
C ASN A 3 9.27 -15.07 -74.36
N ASP A 4 8.82 -13.81 -74.30
CA ASP A 4 9.41 -12.76 -73.47
C ASP A 4 9.40 -13.22 -72.00
N GLU A 5 10.38 -12.78 -71.20
CA GLU A 5 10.10 -12.26 -69.86
C GLU A 5 11.35 -11.60 -69.24
N ASP A 6 11.12 -10.37 -68.84
CA ASP A 6 12.04 -9.39 -68.29
C ASP A 6 12.68 -9.86 -66.98
N SER A 7 14.00 -9.74 -66.88
CA SER A 7 14.70 -9.77 -65.59
C SER A 7 14.62 -8.37 -64.97
N PHE A 8 13.47 -8.08 -64.35
CA PHE A 8 13.36 -6.99 -63.38
C PHE A 8 13.97 -7.46 -62.05
N SER A 9 15.14 -6.91 -61.73
CA SER A 9 15.73 -7.00 -60.40
C SER A 9 15.00 -6.01 -59.48
N ASP A 10 13.94 -6.47 -58.80
CA ASP A 10 13.37 -5.76 -57.65
C ASP A 10 14.21 -6.08 -56.41
N GLU A 11 15.24 -5.28 -56.16
CA GLU A 11 15.89 -5.17 -54.85
C GLU A 11 15.18 -4.10 -54.03
N PHE A 12 14.07 -4.42 -53.36
CA PHE A 12 13.56 -3.71 -52.18
C PHE A 12 12.68 -4.64 -51.34
N ASP A 13 13.31 -5.59 -50.66
CA ASP A 13 12.73 -6.24 -49.47
C ASP A 13 13.31 -5.53 -48.25
N ASP A 14 12.86 -4.29 -48.00
CA ASP A 14 12.97 -3.70 -46.67
C ASP A 14 11.74 -4.16 -45.90
N GLY A 15 11.82 -5.43 -45.48
CA GLY A 15 10.92 -5.97 -44.49
C GLY A 15 11.01 -5.06 -43.27
N LEU A 16 10.02 -4.18 -43.14
CA LEU A 16 9.72 -3.55 -41.87
C LEU A 16 9.53 -4.70 -40.88
N GLN A 17 10.58 -4.99 -40.12
CA GLN A 17 10.49 -5.60 -38.81
C GLN A 17 9.62 -4.64 -38.01
N LEU A 18 8.31 -4.84 -38.13
CA LEU A 18 7.37 -4.47 -37.11
C LEU A 18 7.88 -5.23 -35.89
N ASP A 19 8.63 -4.54 -35.04
CA ASP A 19 9.01 -5.01 -33.73
C ASP A 19 7.71 -5.49 -33.07
N ASP A 20 7.56 -6.80 -33.04
CA ASP A 20 6.46 -7.57 -32.45
C ASP A 20 6.55 -7.52 -30.91
N ASP A 21 7.01 -6.37 -30.39
CA ASP A 21 7.20 -6.06 -28.97
C ASP A 21 6.12 -5.09 -28.46
N LEU A 22 5.08 -4.84 -29.26
CA LEU A 22 3.79 -4.35 -28.74
C LEU A 22 2.82 -5.48 -28.39
N LEU A 23 3.35 -6.70 -28.18
CA LEU A 23 2.67 -7.69 -27.38
C LEU A 23 2.52 -7.12 -25.97
N ILE A 24 1.30 -6.71 -25.65
CA ILE A 24 0.83 -6.51 -24.29
C ILE A 24 1.09 -7.83 -23.57
N ALA A 25 2.28 -7.93 -22.95
CA ALA A 25 2.65 -9.07 -22.14
C ALA A 25 1.64 -9.11 -20.99
N ASP A 26 0.77 -10.10 -21.06
CA ASP A 26 0.19 -10.74 -19.88
C ASP A 26 1.39 -11.33 -19.11
N ASP A 27 2.12 -10.43 -18.44
CA ASP A 27 3.39 -10.70 -17.77
C ASP A 27 3.02 -11.55 -16.56
N GLU A 28 3.10 -12.88 -16.69
CA GLU A 28 2.99 -13.81 -15.58
C GLU A 28 3.90 -13.29 -14.46
N ILE A 29 3.28 -12.73 -13.41
CA ILE A 29 4.00 -12.05 -12.33
C ILE A 29 4.94 -13.07 -11.68
N SER A 30 6.23 -12.97 -12.00
CA SER A 30 7.22 -13.93 -11.49
C SER A 30 7.26 -13.89 -9.96
N PRO A 31 7.31 -15.05 -9.26
CA PRO A 31 7.42 -15.12 -7.80
C PRO A 31 8.58 -14.31 -7.22
N ARG A 32 9.65 -14.09 -8.02
CA ARG A 32 10.81 -13.29 -7.63
C ARG A 32 10.54 -11.78 -7.60
N ARG A 33 9.64 -11.27 -8.44
CA ARG A 33 9.22 -9.85 -8.41
C ARG A 33 8.32 -9.59 -7.20
N MET A 34 7.52 -10.58 -6.84
CA MET A 34 6.59 -10.56 -5.70
C MET A 34 7.29 -10.61 -4.33
N SER A 35 8.50 -11.17 -4.24
CA SER A 35 9.27 -11.23 -2.99
C SER A 35 10.28 -10.09 -2.80
N ARG A 36 10.34 -9.12 -3.74
CA ARG A 36 11.29 -8.01 -3.67
C ARG A 36 10.80 -6.95 -2.68
N SER A 37 11.71 -6.18 -2.09
CA SER A 37 11.33 -4.96 -1.37
C SER A 37 10.63 -3.97 -2.30
N LEU A 38 9.63 -3.25 -1.77
CA LEU A 38 8.93 -2.13 -2.41
C LEU A 38 9.65 -0.79 -2.21
N ILE A 39 10.56 -0.67 -1.23
CA ILE A 39 11.38 0.52 -1.01
C ILE A 39 12.87 0.12 -0.93
N PRO A 40 13.69 0.47 -1.95
CA PRO A 40 15.13 0.27 -1.92
C PRO A 40 15.78 0.92 -0.68
N GLU A 41 16.87 0.31 -0.18
CA GLU A 41 17.56 0.76 1.05
C GLU A 41 18.23 2.15 0.89
N GLU A 42 18.49 2.56 -0.35
CA GLU A 42 19.13 3.82 -0.68
C GLU A 42 18.20 5.03 -0.49
N ILE A 43 16.88 4.81 -0.45
CA ILE A 43 15.91 5.90 -0.30
C ILE A 43 15.87 6.35 1.15
N GLU A 44 16.30 7.59 1.39
CA GLU A 44 16.29 8.21 2.72
C GLU A 44 15.11 9.15 2.92
N ASP A 45 14.68 9.81 1.84
CA ASP A 45 13.55 10.72 1.88
C ASP A 45 12.25 9.92 1.98
N GLU A 46 11.48 10.22 3.03
CA GLU A 46 10.24 9.54 3.35
C GLU A 46 9.18 9.71 2.25
N VAL A 47 9.02 10.92 1.71
CA VAL A 47 8.01 11.21 0.69
C VAL A 47 8.35 10.47 -0.60
N VAL A 48 9.64 10.47 -0.98
CA VAL A 48 10.13 9.68 -2.12
C VAL A 48 9.93 8.19 -1.86
N GLY A 49 10.18 7.71 -0.64
CA GLY A 49 9.97 6.31 -0.26
C GLY A 49 8.52 5.87 -0.41
N VAL A 50 7.56 6.69 0.01
CA VAL A 50 6.13 6.43 -0.14
C VAL A 50 5.69 6.43 -1.61
N ALA A 51 6.23 7.35 -2.43
CA ALA A 51 5.95 7.39 -3.86
C ALA A 51 6.44 6.12 -4.55
N VAL A 52 7.69 5.72 -4.31
CA VAL A 52 8.27 4.48 -4.86
C VAL A 52 7.52 3.25 -4.38
N PHE A 53 7.16 3.21 -3.10
CA PHE A 53 6.32 2.15 -2.54
C PHE A 53 5.01 2.01 -3.31
N THR A 54 4.34 3.13 -3.57
CA THR A 54 3.03 3.17 -4.23
C THR A 54 3.13 2.68 -5.68
N ASP A 55 4.13 3.15 -6.41
CA ASP A 55 4.36 2.76 -7.81
C ASP A 55 4.71 1.27 -7.91
N GLU A 56 5.60 0.78 -7.06
CA GLU A 56 5.97 -0.64 -7.02
C GLU A 56 4.79 -1.53 -6.59
N PHE A 57 4.00 -1.11 -5.60
CA PHE A 57 2.82 -1.84 -5.17
C PHE A 57 1.81 -1.95 -6.32
N ARG A 58 1.51 -0.83 -6.99
CA ARG A 58 0.60 -0.81 -8.14
C ARG A 58 1.13 -1.63 -9.31
N SER A 59 2.43 -1.53 -9.62
CA SER A 59 3.04 -2.32 -10.68
C SER A 59 2.95 -3.83 -10.44
N ARG A 60 2.92 -4.28 -9.17
CA ARG A 60 2.88 -5.70 -8.82
C ARG A 60 1.48 -6.26 -8.69
N TYR A 61 0.54 -5.51 -8.14
CA TYR A 61 -0.81 -6.00 -7.83
C TYR A 61 -1.89 -5.48 -8.79
N GLY A 62 -1.54 -4.60 -9.73
CA GLY A 62 -2.40 -4.21 -10.84
C GLY A 62 -3.28 -2.98 -10.56
N ARG A 63 -4.49 -2.98 -11.13
CA ARG A 63 -5.35 -1.77 -11.18
C ARG A 63 -6.21 -1.54 -9.94
N CYS A 64 -6.70 -2.61 -9.31
CA CYS A 64 -7.50 -2.52 -8.08
C CYS A 64 -6.56 -2.57 -6.87
N VAL A 65 -5.99 -1.41 -6.53
CA VAL A 65 -5.07 -1.26 -5.41
C VAL A 65 -5.53 -0.12 -4.51
N PRO A 66 -5.29 -0.17 -3.20
CA PRO A 66 -5.70 0.90 -2.31
C PRO A 66 -4.90 2.18 -2.58
N LEU A 67 -5.50 3.32 -2.27
CA LEU A 67 -4.90 4.63 -2.49
C LEU A 67 -4.03 5.02 -1.30
N PHE A 68 -2.71 4.92 -1.47
CA PHE A 68 -1.74 5.36 -0.48
C PHE A 68 -1.55 6.89 -0.51
N TYR A 69 -1.57 7.51 0.66
CA TYR A 69 -1.32 8.93 0.87
C TYR A 69 0.09 9.32 0.42
N GLN A 70 0.20 10.28 -0.49
CA GLN A 70 1.47 10.71 -1.09
C GLN A 70 2.11 11.84 -0.26
N GLY A 71 2.63 11.50 0.92
CA GLY A 71 3.32 12.43 1.79
C GLY A 71 3.94 11.74 2.99
N SER A 72 4.53 12.53 3.89
CA SER A 72 5.10 12.01 5.14
C SER A 72 4.01 11.48 6.07
N PHE A 73 4.41 10.62 7.00
CA PHE A 73 3.57 10.06 8.04
C PHE A 73 2.98 11.14 8.95
N SER A 74 3.76 12.19 9.25
CA SER A 74 3.26 13.34 10.01
C SER A 74 2.18 14.11 9.25
N GLU A 75 2.34 14.29 7.94
CA GLU A 75 1.29 14.87 7.09
C GLU A 75 0.07 13.94 7.03
N ALA A 76 0.24 12.63 6.91
CA ALA A 76 -0.86 11.68 6.93
C ALA A 76 -1.67 11.76 8.24
N LEU A 77 -1.01 11.93 9.39
CA LEU A 77 -1.67 12.20 10.69
C LEU A 77 -2.45 13.52 10.68
N ASN A 78 -1.83 14.59 10.15
CA ASN A 78 -2.46 15.91 10.02
C ASN A 78 -3.68 15.91 9.09
N HIS A 79 -3.68 15.06 8.08
CA HIS A 79 -4.79 14.87 7.13
C HIS A 79 -5.81 13.81 7.57
N SER A 80 -5.65 13.21 8.76
CA SER A 80 -6.55 12.16 9.28
C SER A 80 -7.02 12.47 10.70
N VAL A 81 -6.35 11.89 11.69
CA VAL A 81 -6.78 11.82 13.09
C VAL A 81 -6.58 13.14 13.84
N LEU A 82 -5.80 14.07 13.27
CA LEU A 82 -5.55 15.40 13.84
C LEU A 82 -6.44 16.49 13.23
N LEU A 83 -7.29 16.16 12.26
CA LEU A 83 -8.28 17.10 11.73
C LEU A 83 -9.37 17.44 12.78
N PRO A 84 -10.05 18.59 12.61
CA PRO A 84 -11.23 18.93 13.40
C PRO A 84 -12.30 17.83 13.35
N ALA A 85 -13.14 17.76 14.38
CA ALA A 85 -14.08 16.65 14.57
C ALA A 85 -15.02 16.39 13.38
N MET A 86 -15.34 17.39 12.55
CA MET A 86 -16.21 17.17 11.37
C MET A 86 -15.49 16.48 10.21
N ASP A 87 -14.19 16.72 10.05
CA ASP A 87 -13.39 16.25 8.91
C ASP A 87 -12.45 15.08 9.27
N LYS A 88 -12.41 14.71 10.55
CA LYS A 88 -11.53 13.64 11.05
C LYS A 88 -11.89 12.29 10.42
N MET A 89 -10.86 11.57 10.00
CA MET A 89 -10.90 10.17 9.56
C MET A 89 -9.86 9.34 10.33
N LEU A 90 -10.00 8.02 10.33
CA LEU A 90 -9.00 7.12 10.88
C LEU A 90 -7.75 7.07 9.97
N LEU A 91 -6.60 6.75 10.56
CA LEU A 91 -5.37 6.48 9.79
C LEU A 91 -5.14 4.98 9.76
N ALA A 92 -5.04 4.41 8.56
CA ALA A 92 -4.57 3.06 8.33
C ALA A 92 -3.09 3.09 7.93
N VAL A 93 -2.27 2.22 8.51
CA VAL A 93 -0.85 2.07 8.17
C VAL A 93 -0.58 0.65 7.70
N TYR A 94 -0.22 0.50 6.44
CA TYR A 94 0.18 -0.78 5.86
C TYR A 94 1.70 -0.93 5.87
N LEU A 95 2.17 -1.99 6.54
CA LEU A 95 3.58 -2.33 6.69
C LEU A 95 3.88 -3.60 5.90
N HIS A 96 4.69 -3.45 4.85
CA HIS A 96 5.08 -4.53 3.95
C HIS A 96 6.39 -5.20 4.38
N HIS A 97 6.58 -6.46 3.98
CA HIS A 97 7.90 -7.08 3.99
C HIS A 97 8.01 -8.08 2.84
N GLY A 98 8.94 -7.86 1.90
CA GLY A 98 9.08 -8.68 0.69
C GLY A 98 9.48 -10.13 0.99
N GLY A 99 10.22 -10.36 2.07
CA GLY A 99 10.55 -11.70 2.55
C GLY A 99 9.40 -12.49 3.19
N SER A 100 8.26 -11.86 3.52
CA SER A 100 7.13 -12.60 4.08
C SER A 100 6.37 -13.35 3.01
N ILE A 101 6.13 -14.64 3.25
CA ILE A 101 5.31 -15.50 2.39
C ILE A 101 3.87 -14.97 2.32
N GLN A 102 3.40 -14.31 3.37
CA GLN A 102 2.02 -13.84 3.47
C GLN A 102 1.78 -12.52 2.73
N SER A 103 2.82 -11.72 2.47
CA SER A 103 2.69 -10.41 1.79
C SER A 103 1.96 -10.50 0.47
N ASN A 104 2.29 -11.50 -0.34
CA ASN A 104 1.69 -11.63 -1.66
C ASN A 104 0.25 -12.08 -1.62
N ILE A 105 -0.07 -13.03 -0.75
CA ILE A 105 -1.42 -13.57 -0.61
C ILE A 105 -2.31 -12.49 -0.01
N PHE A 106 -1.88 -11.87 1.09
CA PHE A 106 -2.62 -10.79 1.73
C PHE A 106 -2.84 -9.62 0.76
N ASN A 107 -1.82 -9.19 0.03
CA ASN A 107 -1.97 -8.05 -0.89
C ASN A 107 -2.97 -8.35 -2.00
N SER A 108 -2.80 -9.48 -2.71
CA SER A 108 -3.63 -9.82 -3.87
C SER A 108 -5.05 -10.26 -3.51
N GLN A 109 -5.24 -10.98 -2.40
CA GLN A 109 -6.54 -11.56 -2.04
C GLN A 109 -7.32 -10.71 -1.04
N VAL A 110 -6.64 -9.93 -0.19
CA VAL A 110 -7.25 -9.18 0.91
C VAL A 110 -7.18 -7.69 0.66
N LEU A 111 -5.98 -7.12 0.58
CA LEU A 111 -5.82 -5.67 0.50
C LEU A 111 -6.28 -5.08 -0.84
N CYS A 112 -6.14 -5.84 -1.93
CA CYS A 112 -6.62 -5.50 -3.27
C CYS A 112 -8.05 -6.02 -3.55
N ASN A 113 -8.74 -6.57 -2.55
CA ASN A 113 -10.15 -6.89 -2.69
C ASN A 113 -10.95 -5.60 -2.86
N GLU A 114 -11.85 -5.55 -3.84
CA GLU A 114 -12.63 -4.35 -4.18
C GLU A 114 -13.35 -3.75 -2.97
N THR A 115 -14.01 -4.60 -2.16
CA THR A 115 -14.70 -4.18 -0.92
C THR A 115 -13.74 -3.52 0.07
N VAL A 116 -12.55 -4.09 0.24
CA VAL A 116 -11.53 -3.57 1.16
C VAL A 116 -10.96 -2.25 0.66
N VAL A 117 -10.66 -2.17 -0.64
CA VAL A 117 -10.14 -0.95 -1.29
C VAL A 117 -11.15 0.19 -1.17
N GLU A 118 -12.42 -0.05 -1.49
CA GLU A 118 -13.48 0.94 -1.38
C GLU A 118 -13.69 1.39 0.06
N PHE A 119 -13.71 0.45 1.01
CA PHE A 119 -13.89 0.77 2.41
C PHE A 119 -12.73 1.62 2.95
N LEU A 120 -11.49 1.26 2.61
CA LEU A 120 -10.30 2.04 2.96
C LEU A 120 -10.38 3.46 2.39
N ALA A 121 -10.72 3.60 1.11
CA ALA A 121 -10.77 4.90 0.42
C ALA A 121 -11.80 5.87 1.02
N VAL A 122 -12.90 5.35 1.57
CA VAL A 122 -13.97 6.18 2.15
C VAL A 122 -13.71 6.53 3.62
N ASN A 123 -13.12 5.61 4.39
CA ASN A 123 -13.09 5.73 5.86
C ASN A 123 -11.70 6.04 6.44
N PHE A 124 -10.65 5.88 5.65
CA PHE A 124 -9.27 5.98 6.14
C PHE A 124 -8.40 6.85 5.22
N VAL A 125 -7.47 7.57 5.83
CA VAL A 125 -6.21 7.88 5.15
C VAL A 125 -5.35 6.64 5.25
N LEU A 126 -4.83 6.12 4.13
CA LEU A 126 -3.95 4.95 4.13
C LEU A 126 -2.51 5.37 3.86
N TRP A 127 -1.57 5.01 4.72
CA TRP A 127 -0.15 5.24 4.53
C TRP A 127 0.59 3.89 4.41
N GLY A 128 1.54 3.78 3.47
CA GLY A 128 2.21 2.53 3.13
C GLY A 128 3.72 2.62 3.27
N TRP A 129 4.35 1.60 3.84
CA TRP A 129 5.80 1.54 3.99
C TRP A 129 6.35 0.10 3.95
N ASP A 130 7.61 -0.04 3.55
CA ASP A 130 8.30 -1.32 3.44
C ASP A 130 9.32 -1.50 4.56
N LEU A 131 9.23 -2.62 5.30
CA LEU A 131 10.12 -2.98 6.41
C LEU A 131 11.18 -4.03 6.05
N THR A 132 11.33 -4.37 4.77
CA THR A 132 12.24 -5.41 4.28
C THR A 132 13.69 -5.11 4.65
N HIS A 133 14.09 -3.85 4.56
CA HIS A 133 15.41 -3.39 4.98
C HIS A 133 15.36 -2.86 6.41
N LYS A 134 16.39 -3.18 7.21
CA LYS A 134 16.48 -2.73 8.61
C LYS A 134 16.41 -1.21 8.71
N LYS A 135 17.07 -0.47 7.81
CA LYS A 135 17.02 0.99 7.75
C LYS A 135 15.59 1.51 7.64
N ASN A 136 14.76 0.89 6.82
CA ASN A 136 13.37 1.28 6.64
C ASN A 136 12.53 0.98 7.89
N LYS A 137 12.79 -0.14 8.58
CA LYS A 137 12.17 -0.44 9.89
C LYS A 137 12.59 0.62 10.93
N ASP A 138 13.87 0.97 11.00
CA ASP A 138 14.38 1.99 11.91
C ASP A 138 13.74 3.37 11.64
N THR A 139 13.45 3.71 10.38
CA THR A 139 12.70 4.92 10.00
C THR A 139 11.29 4.93 10.60
N VAL A 140 10.50 3.87 10.40
CA VAL A 140 9.14 3.78 10.97
C VAL A 140 9.17 3.87 12.50
N MET A 141 10.13 3.20 13.14
CA MET A 141 10.30 3.27 14.60
C MET A 141 10.57 4.70 15.07
N LYS A 142 11.45 5.44 14.38
CA LYS A 142 11.72 6.85 14.68
C LYS A 142 10.47 7.71 14.51
N LEU A 143 9.72 7.52 13.42
CA LEU A 143 8.49 8.27 13.15
C LEU A 143 7.44 8.03 14.23
N PHE A 144 7.25 6.79 14.67
CA PHE A 144 6.26 6.44 15.70
C PHE A 144 6.63 7.06 17.06
N VAL A 145 7.92 7.06 17.40
CA VAL A 145 8.42 7.73 18.62
C VAL A 145 8.25 9.26 18.51
N GLN A 146 8.62 9.86 17.38
CA GLN A 146 8.50 11.31 17.15
C GLN A 146 7.06 11.79 17.20
N CYS A 147 6.14 11.04 16.60
CA CYS A 147 4.70 11.32 16.61
C CYS A 147 4.00 10.88 17.92
N ARG A 148 4.75 10.31 18.87
CA ARG A 148 4.26 9.87 20.19
C ARG A 148 3.10 8.87 20.09
N ILE A 149 3.20 7.95 19.12
CA ILE A 149 2.24 6.87 18.93
C ILE A 149 2.33 5.92 20.13
N ILE A 150 1.22 5.73 20.83
CA ILE A 150 1.07 4.74 21.90
C ILE A 150 0.87 3.35 21.29
N ASN A 151 1.33 2.33 22.01
CA ASN A 151 1.38 0.92 21.61
C ASN A 151 2.35 0.65 20.46
N ASN A 152 3.37 1.51 20.26
CA ASN A 152 4.34 1.35 19.18
C ASN A 152 5.26 0.11 19.36
N GLU A 153 5.29 -0.49 20.56
CA GLU A 153 5.95 -1.77 20.82
C GLU A 153 5.41 -2.90 19.92
N ILE A 154 4.17 -2.78 19.43
CA ILE A 154 3.60 -3.71 18.44
C ILE A 154 4.49 -3.79 17.20
N VAL A 155 5.03 -2.64 16.75
CA VAL A 155 5.89 -2.55 15.56
C VAL A 155 7.29 -3.08 15.84
N GLU A 156 7.77 -2.92 17.07
CA GLU A 156 9.05 -3.51 17.52
C GLU A 156 8.99 -5.04 17.39
N ASP A 157 7.89 -5.63 17.85
CA ASP A 157 7.61 -7.08 17.88
C ASP A 157 7.17 -7.69 16.53
N LEU A 158 7.10 -6.87 15.46
CA LEU A 158 6.85 -7.38 14.12
C LEU A 158 8.07 -8.17 13.62
N SER A 159 7.86 -9.47 13.51
CA SER A 159 8.72 -10.39 12.77
C SER A 159 8.22 -10.55 11.33
N MET A 160 9.09 -11.07 10.46
CA MET A 160 8.75 -11.38 9.07
C MET A 160 7.51 -12.28 8.96
N GLU A 161 7.32 -13.21 9.90
CA GLU A 161 6.19 -14.14 9.90
C GLU A 161 4.84 -13.48 10.16
N LYS A 162 4.81 -12.36 10.89
CA LYS A 162 3.59 -11.60 11.16
C LYS A 162 3.25 -10.61 10.06
N LEU A 163 4.21 -10.29 9.20
CA LEU A 163 4.04 -9.31 8.13
C LEU A 163 3.33 -9.94 6.93
N PRO A 164 2.59 -9.14 6.14
CA PRO A 164 2.37 -7.71 6.28
C PRO A 164 1.42 -7.41 7.45
N ALA A 165 1.42 -6.17 7.91
CA ALA A 165 0.51 -5.72 8.96
C ALA A 165 -0.26 -4.48 8.50
N LEU A 166 -1.56 -4.45 8.78
CA LEU A 166 -2.43 -3.28 8.62
C LEU A 166 -2.81 -2.79 10.02
N LEU A 167 -2.27 -1.63 10.39
CA LEU A 167 -2.52 -0.98 11.67
C LEU A 167 -3.66 0.03 11.50
N ILE A 168 -4.51 0.18 12.52
CA ILE A 168 -5.46 1.28 12.61
C ILE A 168 -5.01 2.20 13.75
N ILE A 169 -4.88 3.49 13.44
CA ILE A 169 -4.46 4.55 14.36
C ILE A 169 -5.59 5.54 14.53
N ASN A 170 -5.81 5.99 15.78
CA ASN A 170 -6.78 7.01 16.14
C ASN A 170 -6.21 8.00 17.17
N LEU A 171 -6.80 9.20 17.24
CA LEU A 171 -6.59 10.14 18.34
C LEU A 171 -7.72 9.97 19.35
N ASN A 172 -7.41 9.49 20.55
CA ASN A 172 -8.40 9.29 21.59
C ASN A 172 -8.82 10.61 22.29
N ILE A 173 -9.81 10.53 23.18
CA ILE A 173 -10.38 11.69 23.90
C ILE A 173 -9.35 12.38 24.81
N LYS A 174 -8.27 11.69 25.19
CA LYS A 174 -7.16 12.24 25.98
C LYS A 174 -6.05 12.85 25.12
N GLU A 175 -6.32 13.07 23.83
CA GLU A 175 -5.38 13.61 22.85
C GLU A 175 -4.11 12.77 22.68
N HIS A 176 -4.23 11.44 22.85
CA HIS A 176 -3.15 10.52 22.54
C HIS A 176 -3.41 9.81 21.22
N ILE A 177 -2.37 9.75 20.38
CA ILE A 177 -2.40 8.98 19.14
C ILE A 177 -2.03 7.54 19.49
N GLU A 178 -2.89 6.59 19.17
CA GLU A 178 -2.76 5.20 19.59
C GLU A 178 -3.04 4.23 18.44
N ILE A 179 -2.31 3.11 18.40
CA ILE A 179 -2.67 1.96 17.58
C ILE A 179 -3.83 1.25 18.29
N ILE A 180 -5.02 1.28 17.68
CA ILE A 180 -6.25 0.69 18.24
C ILE A 180 -6.54 -0.71 17.72
N ALA A 181 -5.98 -1.08 16.57
CA ALA A 181 -6.11 -2.42 16.01
C ALA A 181 -4.92 -2.78 15.11
N THR A 182 -4.70 -4.07 14.95
CA THR A 182 -3.68 -4.63 14.06
C THR A 182 -4.24 -5.88 13.39
N MET A 183 -4.15 -5.93 12.06
CA MET A 183 -4.44 -7.10 11.24
C MET A 183 -3.13 -7.56 10.60
N TYR A 184 -2.92 -8.86 10.50
CA TYR A 184 -1.69 -9.49 10.02
C TYR A 184 -1.94 -10.24 8.71
N GLY A 185 -0.86 -10.68 8.08
CA GLY A 185 -0.88 -11.36 6.78
C GLY A 185 -1.74 -12.62 6.69
N ASN A 186 -2.06 -13.25 7.82
CA ASN A 186 -2.91 -14.45 7.87
C ASN A 186 -4.40 -14.14 7.93
N ASN A 187 -4.79 -12.87 8.05
CA ASN A 187 -6.20 -12.50 8.14
C ASN A 187 -6.90 -12.61 6.79
N THR A 188 -8.17 -13.03 6.83
CA THR A 188 -9.04 -13.08 5.63
C THR A 188 -9.70 -11.73 5.36
N VAL A 189 -10.35 -11.60 4.20
CA VAL A 189 -11.17 -10.42 3.85
C VAL A 189 -12.21 -10.13 4.94
N ASP A 190 -12.95 -11.16 5.37
CA ASP A 190 -14.01 -11.02 6.38
C ASP A 190 -13.44 -10.54 7.72
N GLU A 191 -12.31 -11.11 8.16
CA GLU A 191 -11.67 -10.70 9.41
C GLU A 191 -11.19 -9.25 9.34
N VAL A 192 -10.57 -8.84 8.23
CA VAL A 192 -10.11 -7.46 8.02
C VAL A 192 -11.30 -6.49 8.01
N MET A 193 -12.37 -6.83 7.27
CA MET A 193 -13.60 -6.02 7.22
C MET A 193 -14.27 -5.93 8.59
N ASP A 194 -14.37 -7.01 9.35
CA ASP A 194 -14.95 -7.04 10.70
C ASP A 194 -14.22 -6.10 11.66
N VAL A 195 -12.87 -6.08 11.59
CA VAL A 195 -12.07 -5.13 12.37
C VAL A 195 -12.32 -3.70 11.92
N MET A 196 -12.22 -3.43 10.61
CA MET A 196 -12.38 -2.06 10.08
C MET A 196 -13.78 -1.50 10.34
N LEU A 197 -14.84 -2.28 10.17
CA LEU A 197 -16.22 -1.88 10.46
C LEU A 197 -16.41 -1.58 11.94
N ARG A 198 -15.89 -2.44 12.82
CA ARG A 198 -16.00 -2.26 14.27
C ARG A 198 -15.29 -0.99 14.74
N GLU A 199 -14.07 -0.74 14.28
CA GLU A 199 -13.32 0.45 14.69
C GLU A 199 -13.89 1.73 14.07
N SER A 200 -14.36 1.69 12.81
CA SER A 200 -15.03 2.84 12.16
C SER A 200 -16.32 3.22 12.88
N LYS A 201 -17.13 2.24 13.28
CA LYS A 201 -18.35 2.48 14.05
C LYS A 201 -18.05 3.13 15.40
N LYS A 202 -17.06 2.62 16.14
CA LYS A 202 -16.63 3.24 17.41
C LYS A 202 -16.14 4.68 17.20
N PHE A 203 -15.41 4.91 16.12
CA PHE A 203 -14.91 6.23 15.76
C PHE A 203 -16.07 7.21 15.47
N GLU A 204 -17.08 6.81 14.71
CA GLU A 204 -18.27 7.62 14.45
C GLU A 204 -19.06 7.96 15.72
N GLU A 205 -19.20 6.99 16.64
CA GLU A 205 -19.85 7.20 17.94
C GLU A 205 -19.06 8.20 18.80
N GLN A 206 -17.72 8.12 18.81
CA GLN A 206 -16.85 9.08 19.51
C GLN A 206 -16.96 10.48 18.90
N ARG A 207 -16.91 10.56 17.57
CA ARG A 207 -17.03 11.81 16.80
C ARG A 207 -18.36 12.52 17.07
N SER A 208 -19.46 11.77 17.11
CA SER A 208 -20.79 12.29 17.42
C SER A 208 -20.88 12.87 18.84
N ARG A 209 -20.23 12.25 19.83
CA ARG A 209 -20.20 12.75 21.22
C ARG A 209 -19.40 14.05 21.36
N MET A 210 -18.31 14.19 20.60
CA MET A 210 -17.50 15.41 20.60
C MET A 210 -18.26 16.60 20.00
N ASN A 211 -19.08 16.37 18.96
CA ASN A 211 -19.87 17.43 18.32
C ASN A 211 -21.04 17.95 19.16
N VAL A 212 -21.56 17.16 20.11
CA VAL A 212 -22.67 17.57 21.00
C VAL A 212 -22.18 18.35 22.24
N SER A 213 -20.87 18.37 22.49
CA SER A 213 -20.27 19.00 23.68
C SER A 213 -19.78 20.44 23.44
N LEU A 214 -20.08 21.02 22.27
CA LEU A 214 -19.81 22.42 21.88
C LEU A 214 -21.13 23.19 21.75
#